data_AF-A0A2D8AC31-F1
#
_entry.id   AF-A0A2D8AC31-F1
#
_cell.length_a   1.000
_cell.length_b   1.000
_cell.length_c   1.000
_cell.angle_alpha   90.00
_cell.angle_beta   90.00
_cell.angle_gamma   90.00
#
_symmetry.space_group_name_H-M   'P 1'
#
loop_
_entity.id
_entity.type
_entity.pdbx_description
1 polymer ?
#
loop_
_entity_poly.entity_id
_entity_poly.type
_entity_poly.pdbx_seq_one_letter_code
_entity_poly.pdbx_strand_id
1 'polypeptide(L)'
;MEDLLSEPTACSAYRQAYVDGFEAHVEGLSEKQDARRQEGIEGLNMSQELLARNGLDKDDCTRPLCIIEPQQGGKLDSWCGYRVLKTDGSELYQWFEWSIIQP
;
A
#
# COMPACT_ATOMS: atom_id res chain seq x y z
N MET A 1 -1.08 -15.89 -6.60
CA MET A 1 0.09 -15.73 -5.71
C MET A 1 1.41 -15.92 -6.45
N GLU A 2 1.43 -16.56 -7.63
CA GLU A 2 2.63 -16.70 -8.47
C GLU A 2 3.24 -15.35 -8.93
N ASP A 3 2.42 -14.33 -9.24
CA ASP A 3 2.93 -13.03 -9.71
C ASP A 3 3.82 -12.33 -8.67
N LEU A 4 3.43 -12.32 -7.38
CA LEU A 4 4.23 -11.71 -6.31
C LEU A 4 5.55 -12.43 -6.02
N LEU A 5 5.62 -13.73 -6.31
CA LEU A 5 6.81 -14.54 -6.08
C LEU A 5 7.88 -14.32 -7.17
N SER A 6 7.50 -13.73 -8.31
CA SER A 6 8.42 -13.42 -9.42
C SER A 6 9.09 -12.04 -9.29
N GLU A 7 8.61 -11.21 -8.36
CA GLU A 7 9.09 -9.85 -8.19
C GLU A 7 10.43 -9.77 -7.45
N PRO A 8 11.18 -8.67 -7.66
CA PRO A 8 12.32 -8.35 -6.82
C PRO A 8 11.97 -8.39 -5.33
N THR A 9 12.86 -8.94 -4.49
CA THR A 9 12.66 -9.01 -3.03
C THR A 9 12.40 -7.64 -2.40
N ALA A 10 12.95 -6.57 -2.98
CA ALA A 10 12.73 -5.19 -2.56
C ALA A 10 11.26 -4.72 -2.69
N CYS A 11 10.47 -5.33 -3.58
CA CYS A 11 9.07 -4.97 -3.78
C CYS A 11 8.20 -5.21 -2.53
N SER A 12 8.51 -6.24 -1.73
CA SER A 12 7.79 -6.49 -0.48
C SER A 12 7.99 -5.34 0.52
N ALA A 13 9.24 -4.93 0.74
CA ALA A 13 9.56 -3.82 1.63
C ALA A 13 8.98 -2.48 1.11
N TYR A 14 9.04 -2.25 -0.20
CA TYR A 14 8.42 -1.08 -0.85
C TYR A 14 6.91 -0.99 -0.52
N ARG A 15 6.18 -2.09 -0.71
CA ARG A 15 4.73 -2.13 -0.48
C ARG A 15 4.39 -1.95 0.99
N GLN A 16 5.13 -2.62 1.88
CA GLN A 16 4.90 -2.53 3.31
C GLN A 16 5.08 -1.08 3.80
N ALA A 17 6.17 -0.43 3.41
CA ALA A 17 6.41 0.99 3.73
C ALA A 17 5.32 1.92 3.16
N TYR A 18 4.80 1.60 1.96
CA TYR A 18 3.69 2.37 1.38
C TYR A 18 2.42 2.24 2.21
N VAL A 19 2.00 1.01 2.52
CA VAL A 19 0.74 0.76 3.25
C VAL A 19 0.82 1.33 4.66
N ASP A 20 1.89 1.05 5.40
CA ASP A 20 2.07 1.58 6.75
C ASP A 20 2.09 3.12 6.75
N GLY A 21 2.80 3.72 5.79
CA GLY A 21 2.85 5.17 5.64
C GLY A 21 1.48 5.77 5.31
N PHE A 22 0.70 5.12 4.45
CA PHE A 22 -0.64 5.56 4.09
C PHE A 22 -1.61 5.48 5.28
N GLU A 23 -1.66 4.33 5.97
CA GLU A 23 -2.54 4.11 7.12
C GLU A 23 -2.21 5.09 8.25
N ALA A 24 -0.92 5.26 8.58
CA ALA A 24 -0.49 6.25 9.57
C ALA A 24 -0.87 7.69 9.17
N HIS A 25 -0.76 8.03 7.89
CA HIS A 25 -1.16 9.36 7.41
C HIS A 25 -2.67 9.60 7.58
N VAL A 26 -3.49 8.62 7.18
CA VAL A 26 -4.96 8.69 7.30
C VAL A 26 -5.39 8.74 8.76
N GLU A 27 -4.79 7.91 9.61
CA GLU A 27 -5.01 7.93 11.06
C GLU A 27 -4.67 9.30 11.65
N GLY A 28 -3.50 9.86 11.29
CA GLY A 28 -3.09 11.19 11.72
C GLY A 28 -4.05 12.30 11.30
N LEU A 29 -4.63 12.21 10.10
CA LEU A 29 -5.68 13.12 9.64
C LEU A 29 -7.00 12.94 10.41
N SER A 30 -7.43 11.70 10.62
CA SER A 30 -8.66 11.31 11.33
C SER A 30 -8.64 11.73 12.81
N GLU A 31 -7.48 11.62 13.44
CA GLU A 31 -7.26 11.91 14.86
C GLU A 31 -6.70 13.33 15.12
N LYS A 32 -6.39 14.10 14.06
CA LYS A 32 -5.70 15.41 14.14
C LYS A 32 -4.36 15.34 14.89
N GLN A 33 -3.61 14.26 14.66
CA GLN A 33 -2.30 14.01 15.25
C GLN A 33 -1.19 14.35 14.25
N ASP A 34 -0.62 15.55 14.36
CA ASP A 34 0.41 16.02 13.43
C ASP A 34 1.65 15.11 13.36
N ALA A 35 2.06 14.54 14.50
CA ALA A 35 3.19 13.62 14.56
C ALA A 35 2.93 12.34 13.75
N ARG A 36 1.74 11.75 13.89
CA ARG A 36 1.33 10.54 13.17
C ARG A 36 1.16 10.82 11.67
N ARG A 37 0.63 12.00 11.33
CA ARG A 37 0.56 12.47 9.94
C ARG A 37 1.97 12.55 9.31
N GLN A 38 2.94 13.06 10.06
CA GLN A 38 4.33 13.22 9.63
C GLN A 38 5.03 11.86 9.48
N GLU A 39 4.85 10.94 10.43
CA GLU A 39 5.31 9.55 10.32
C GLU A 39 4.78 8.89 9.05
N GLY A 40 3.51 9.10 8.72
CA GLY A 40 2.93 8.60 7.47
C GLY A 40 3.62 9.16 6.21
N ILE A 41 3.94 10.45 6.20
CA ILE A 41 4.70 11.08 5.10
C ILE A 41 6.10 10.47 4.98
N GLU A 42 6.76 10.23 6.10
CA GLU A 42 8.08 9.59 6.14
C GLU A 42 8.04 8.15 5.62
N GLY A 43 7.02 7.36 5.98
CA GLY A 43 6.80 6.02 5.44
C GLY A 43 6.57 6.02 3.92
N LEU A 44 5.76 6.96 3.42
CA LEU A 44 5.52 7.13 1.98
C LEU A 44 6.80 7.53 1.22
N ASN A 45 7.63 8.40 1.81
CA ASN A 45 8.93 8.77 1.23
C ASN A 45 9.91 7.57 1.23
N MET A 46 10.00 6.86 2.34
CA MET A 46 10.81 5.64 2.47
C MET A 46 10.42 4.59 1.42
N SER A 47 9.11 4.44 1.14
CA SER A 47 8.62 3.59 0.07
C SER A 47 9.20 3.99 -1.31
N GLN A 48 9.25 5.29 -1.63
CA GLN A 48 9.88 5.73 -2.89
C GLN A 48 11.40 5.50 -2.90
N GLU A 49 12.08 5.76 -1.78
CA GLU A 49 13.51 5.53 -1.63
C GLU A 49 13.88 4.04 -1.79
N LEU A 50 13.02 3.14 -1.32
CA LEU A 50 13.16 1.69 -1.48
C LEU A 50 13.18 1.25 -2.95
N LEU A 51 12.36 1.87 -3.80
CA LEU A 51 12.43 1.62 -5.25
C LEU A 51 13.73 2.17 -5.84
N ALA A 52 14.02 3.46 -5.58
CA ALA A 52 15.15 4.16 -6.14
C ALA A 52 16.50 3.50 -5.80
N ARG A 53 16.70 3.10 -4.53
CA ARG A 53 17.96 2.48 -4.07
C ARG A 53 18.20 1.09 -4.68
N ASN A 54 17.16 0.44 -5.16
CA ASN A 54 17.24 -0.86 -5.82
C ASN A 54 17.18 -0.75 -7.36
N GLY A 55 17.15 0.47 -7.91
CA GLY A 55 17.07 0.69 -9.35
C GLY A 55 15.75 0.21 -9.97
N LEU A 56 14.66 0.20 -9.18
CA LEU A 56 13.33 -0.24 -9.60
C LEU A 56 12.43 0.96 -9.88
N ASP A 57 11.51 0.80 -10.82
CA ASP A 57 10.32 1.64 -11.00
C ASP A 57 9.10 0.99 -10.30
N LYS A 58 8.02 1.75 -10.15
CA LYS A 58 6.74 1.29 -9.62
C LYS A 58 6.13 0.15 -10.44
N ASP A 59 6.39 0.12 -11.74
CA ASP A 59 5.86 -0.92 -12.63
C ASP A 59 6.65 -2.25 -12.52
N ASP A 60 7.81 -2.25 -11.86
CA ASP A 60 8.56 -3.47 -11.54
C ASP A 60 7.97 -4.23 -10.33
N CYS A 61 7.01 -3.63 -9.63
CA CYS A 61 6.37 -4.19 -8.45
C CYS A 61 4.85 -4.15 -8.59
N THR A 62 4.15 -5.16 -8.06
CA THR A 62 2.72 -5.09 -7.84
C THR A 62 2.43 -3.89 -6.94
N ARG A 63 1.55 -3.03 -7.43
CA ARG A 63 1.27 -1.73 -6.81
C ARG A 63 0.19 -1.87 -5.73
N PRO A 64 0.46 -1.42 -4.50
CA PRO A 64 -0.57 -1.31 -3.48
C PRO A 64 -1.54 -0.18 -3.86
N LEU A 65 -2.81 -0.40 -3.59
CA LEU A 65 -3.91 0.53 -3.82
C LEU A 65 -4.66 0.68 -2.50
N CYS A 66 -4.63 1.90 -1.96
CA CYS A 66 -5.31 2.24 -0.72
C CYS A 66 -6.41 3.27 -0.99
N ILE A 67 -7.53 3.10 -0.31
CA ILE A 67 -8.72 3.94 -0.39
C ILE A 67 -8.92 4.58 0.98
N ILE A 68 -9.31 5.85 0.99
CA ILE A 68 -9.80 6.53 2.21
C ILE A 68 -11.32 6.41 2.21
N GLU A 69 -11.87 5.89 3.30
CA GLU A 69 -13.32 5.86 3.52
C GLU A 69 -13.71 6.92 4.56
N PRO A 70 -14.48 7.95 4.17
CA PRO A 70 -15.01 8.92 5.12
C PRO A 70 -16.06 8.28 6.02
N GLN A 71 -15.93 8.47 7.33
CA GLN A 71 -16.85 7.99 8.34
C GLN A 71 -17.64 9.13 8.99
N GLN A 72 -18.62 8.76 9.82
CA GLN A 72 -19.39 9.70 10.64
C GLN A 72 -18.46 10.57 11.52
N GLY A 73 -18.88 11.82 11.76
CA GLY A 73 -18.14 12.73 12.65
C GLY A 73 -16.80 13.23 12.10
N GLY A 74 -16.55 13.08 10.80
CA GLY A 74 -15.30 13.53 10.17
C GLY A 74 -14.11 12.62 10.42
N LYS A 75 -14.35 11.40 10.92
CA LYS A 75 -13.35 10.35 11.00
C LYS A 75 -13.05 9.81 9.60
N LEU A 76 -11.83 9.37 9.40
CA LEU A 76 -11.38 8.69 8.19
C LEU A 76 -10.95 7.28 8.58
N ASP A 77 -11.29 6.32 7.73
CA ASP A 77 -10.75 4.97 7.73
C ASP A 77 -9.97 4.73 6.43
N SER A 78 -9.19 3.68 6.38
CA SER A 78 -8.41 3.29 5.21
C SER A 78 -8.52 1.81 4.92
N TRP A 79 -8.55 1.48 3.64
CA TRP A 79 -8.49 0.10 3.19
C TRP A 79 -7.47 -0.06 2.08
N CYS A 80 -6.53 -0.99 2.28
CA CYS A 80 -5.43 -1.25 1.37
C CYS A 80 -5.53 -2.66 0.77
N GLY A 81 -5.16 -2.78 -0.49
CA GLY A 81 -5.06 -4.04 -1.19
C GLY A 81 -4.29 -3.90 -2.49
N TYR A 82 -4.39 -4.90 -3.35
CA TYR A 82 -3.83 -4.86 -4.69
C TYR A 82 -4.65 -5.74 -5.62
N ARG A 83 -4.43 -5.54 -6.92
CA ARG A 83 -5.07 -6.33 -7.96
C ARG A 83 -4.04 -7.06 -8.79
N VAL A 84 -4.35 -8.30 -9.16
CA VAL A 84 -3.58 -9.10 -10.13
C VAL A 84 -4.46 -9.43 -11.32
N LEU A 85 -3.85 -9.65 -12.48
CA LEU A 85 -4.59 -10.10 -13.66
C LEU A 85 -5.18 -11.48 -13.38
N LYS A 86 -6.48 -11.63 -13.65
CA LYS A 86 -7.14 -12.92 -13.45
C LYS A 86 -6.88 -13.79 -14.67
N THR A 87 -6.38 -15.00 -14.46
CA THR A 87 -6.07 -15.95 -15.55
C THR A 87 -7.20 -16.94 -15.84
N ASP A 88 -8.28 -16.94 -15.06
CA ASP A 88 -9.27 -18.04 -15.03
C ASP A 88 -10.76 -17.61 -15.10
N GLY A 89 -11.09 -16.37 -15.48
CA GLY A 89 -12.48 -15.90 -15.49
C GLY A 89 -12.80 -14.72 -16.41
N SER A 90 -14.04 -14.20 -16.33
CA SER A 90 -14.53 -13.04 -17.11
C SER A 90 -14.11 -11.68 -16.53
N GLU A 91 -13.64 -11.66 -15.29
CA GLU A 91 -13.12 -10.45 -14.64
C GLU A 91 -11.68 -10.23 -15.07
N LEU A 92 -11.32 -9.00 -15.42
CA LEU A 92 -9.96 -8.66 -15.85
C LEU A 92 -8.95 -8.68 -14.70
N TYR A 93 -9.41 -8.51 -13.47
CA TYR A 93 -8.56 -8.43 -12.28
C TYR A 93 -9.21 -9.11 -11.07
N GLN A 94 -8.39 -9.73 -10.23
CA GLN A 94 -8.78 -10.21 -8.90
C GLN A 94 -8.19 -9.31 -7.82
N TRP A 95 -9.03 -8.90 -6.86
CA TRP A 95 -8.63 -8.06 -5.75
C TRP A 95 -8.22 -8.88 -4.52
N PHE A 96 -7.15 -8.45 -3.86
CA PHE A 96 -6.65 -9.03 -2.64
C PHE A 96 -6.50 -7.95 -1.57
N GLU A 97 -7.09 -8.20 -0.40
CA GLU A 97 -6.90 -7.34 0.76
C GLU A 97 -5.47 -7.47 1.30
N TRP A 98 -4.89 -6.34 1.69
CA TRP A 98 -3.51 -6.31 2.17
C TRP A 98 -3.33 -7.05 3.51
N SER A 99 -4.30 -6.89 4.43
CA SER A 99 -4.27 -7.44 5.79
C SER A 99 -4.18 -8.97 5.85
N ILE A 100 -4.63 -9.67 4.80
CA ILE A 100 -4.68 -11.14 4.74
C ILE A 100 -3.34 -11.76 4.31
N ILE A 101 -2.42 -10.94 3.78
CA ILE A 101 -1.23 -11.43 3.04
C ILE A 101 0.08 -11.04 3.74
N GLN A 102 0.00 -10.29 4.85
CA GLN A 102 1.12 -10.16 5.76
C GLN A 102 1.45 -11.52 6.40
N PRO A 103 2.70 -12.01 6.31
CA PRO A 103 3.14 -13.20 7.03
C PRO A 103 3.23 -12.98 8.54
#